data_AF-A0A1E3J3M3-F1
#
_entry.id   AF-A0A1E3J3M3-F1
#
_cell.length_a   1.000
_cell.length_b   1.000
_cell.length_c   1.000
_cell.angle_alpha   90.00
_cell.angle_beta   90.00
_cell.angle_gamma   90.00
#
_symmetry.space_group_name_H-M   'P 1'
#
loop_
_entity.id
_entity.type
_entity.pdbx_description
1 polymer ?
#
loop_
_entity_poly.entity_id
_entity_poly.type
_entity_poly.pdbx_seq_one_letter_code
_entity_poly.pdbx_strand_id
1 'polypeptide(L)'
;MRDNYNEHGVDEVGVQVVWTFMNKWWEVEGRELFEEQPAEAKKGLRILDMAAGSGEATICLLDWAKSPSPSPASPVIPQTPTDPLVFLRSNPAASSSSRPAFVPPSRKPVEPPQRASASSSGARRKVFGNAIPPKLPEGFEIGIVATDPYTSPAYSDRTSRPCHPLSFTDLAQGQLPPSASETVEPHGNEPIWDIIICSFALHLVTDPSELFALLYELSGKARWLVIVAPHKKPEIKETWGWSRWDIASWSAAGNEKLYAGKKTKVDEDDEEETELEIVRDK
;
A
#
# COMPACT_ATOMS: atom_id res chain seq x y z
N MET A 1 2.34 5.38 24.79
CA MET A 1 1.66 5.32 23.48
C MET A 1 2.49 4.63 22.41
N ARG A 2 3.83 4.81 22.36
CA ARG A 2 4.73 4.10 21.42
C ARG A 2 4.78 2.58 21.60
N ASP A 3 4.69 2.09 22.83
CA ASP A 3 5.04 0.68 23.13
C ASP A 3 3.98 -0.33 22.67
N ASN A 4 2.73 0.09 22.40
CA ASN A 4 1.67 -0.80 21.92
C ASN A 4 1.68 -1.04 20.40
N TYR A 5 2.35 -0.19 19.61
CA TYR A 5 2.28 -0.27 18.14
C TYR A 5 3.35 -1.17 17.52
N ASN A 6 4.50 -1.30 18.19
CA ASN A 6 5.62 -2.12 17.69
C ASN A 6 5.38 -3.63 17.88
N GLU A 7 4.49 -4.03 18.79
CA GLU A 7 4.37 -5.44 19.21
C GLU A 7 3.56 -6.31 18.22
N HIS A 8 2.83 -5.70 17.27
CA HIS A 8 1.90 -6.39 16.37
C HIS A 8 2.23 -6.30 14.87
N GLY A 9 3.36 -5.71 14.45
CA GLY A 9 3.73 -5.64 13.02
C GLY A 9 2.80 -4.75 12.16
N VAL A 10 1.99 -3.92 12.80
CA VAL A 10 0.99 -3.02 12.18
C VAL A 10 1.65 -2.03 11.22
N ASP A 11 2.89 -1.62 11.52
CA ASP A 11 3.68 -0.70 10.68
C ASP A 11 4.05 -1.34 9.32
N GLU A 12 4.38 -2.63 9.29
CA GLU A 12 4.71 -3.31 8.03
C GLU A 12 3.49 -3.42 7.11
N VAL A 13 2.32 -3.71 7.69
CA VAL A 13 1.08 -3.84 6.94
C VAL A 13 0.67 -2.48 6.36
N GLY A 14 0.72 -1.41 7.16
CA GLY A 14 0.36 -0.06 6.67
C GLY A 14 1.27 0.44 5.54
N VAL A 15 2.57 0.15 5.61
CA VAL A 15 3.52 0.47 4.53
C VAL A 15 3.23 -0.35 3.27
N GLN A 16 2.96 -1.65 3.40
CA GLN A 16 2.65 -2.53 2.26
C GLN A 16 1.40 -2.08 1.51
N VAL A 17 0.43 -1.55 2.23
CA VAL A 17 -0.83 -1.00 1.71
C VAL A 17 -0.58 0.22 0.84
N VAL A 18 0.14 1.21 1.37
CA VAL A 18 0.43 2.46 0.67
C VAL A 18 1.20 2.12 -0.61
N TRP A 19 2.19 1.24 -0.51
CA TRP A 19 2.93 0.73 -1.66
C TRP A 19 2.03 0.09 -2.73
N THR A 20 1.13 -0.80 -2.30
CA THR A 20 0.21 -1.50 -3.21
C THR A 20 -0.72 -0.52 -3.92
N PHE A 21 -1.24 0.46 -3.18
CA PHE A 21 -2.03 1.53 -3.76
C PHE A 21 -1.23 2.33 -4.78
N MET A 22 -0.02 2.77 -4.44
CA MET A 22 0.82 3.59 -5.34
C MET A 22 1.18 2.87 -6.63
N ASN A 23 1.51 1.58 -6.56
CA ASN A 23 1.72 0.76 -7.77
C ASN A 23 0.47 0.72 -8.64
N LYS A 24 -0.68 0.43 -8.04
CA LYS A 24 -1.93 0.30 -8.79
C LYS A 24 -2.39 1.63 -9.38
N TRP A 25 -2.29 2.69 -8.59
CA TRP A 25 -2.59 4.06 -9.01
C TRP A 25 -1.71 4.48 -10.18
N TRP A 26 -0.40 4.24 -10.10
CA TRP A 26 0.51 4.59 -11.18
C TRP A 26 0.17 3.83 -12.47
N GLU A 27 -0.13 2.54 -12.36
CA GLU A 27 -0.45 1.71 -13.51
C GLU A 27 -1.68 2.18 -14.28
N VAL A 28 -2.70 2.68 -13.57
CA VAL A 28 -4.02 3.00 -14.13
C VAL A 28 -4.20 4.50 -14.41
N GLU A 29 -3.69 5.38 -13.56
CA GLU A 29 -3.89 6.83 -13.67
C GLU A 29 -2.58 7.62 -13.72
N GLY A 30 -1.59 7.25 -12.91
CA GLY A 30 -0.36 8.03 -12.79
C GLY A 30 0.42 8.16 -14.10
N ARG A 31 0.48 7.09 -14.93
CA ARG A 31 1.13 7.15 -16.25
C ARG A 31 0.48 8.18 -17.17
N GLU A 32 -0.83 8.12 -17.37
CA GLU A 32 -1.54 9.07 -18.23
C GLU A 32 -1.38 10.50 -17.72
N LEU A 33 -1.42 10.68 -16.40
CA LEU A 33 -1.30 12.01 -15.79
C LEU A 33 0.10 12.60 -15.90
N PHE A 34 1.17 11.81 -15.77
CA PHE A 34 2.53 12.35 -15.59
C PHE A 34 3.56 11.91 -16.66
N GLU A 35 3.28 10.88 -17.45
CA GLU A 35 4.19 10.40 -18.51
C GLU A 35 4.05 11.20 -19.82
N GLU A 36 2.83 11.64 -20.14
CA GLU A 36 2.52 12.33 -21.41
C GLU A 36 2.62 13.87 -21.33
N GLN A 37 3.03 14.42 -20.19
CA GLN A 37 3.14 15.88 -20.03
C GLN A 37 4.36 16.45 -20.76
N PRO A 38 4.20 17.54 -21.54
CA PRO A 38 5.33 18.25 -22.14
C PRO A 38 6.26 18.80 -21.05
N ALA A 39 7.57 18.85 -21.33
CA ALA A 39 8.60 19.19 -20.34
C ALA A 39 8.38 20.53 -19.60
N GLU A 40 7.68 21.48 -20.23
CA GLU A 40 7.34 22.79 -19.65
C GLU A 40 6.13 22.75 -18.70
N ALA A 41 5.33 21.69 -18.72
CA ALA A 41 4.13 21.51 -17.88
C ALA A 41 4.27 20.39 -16.85
N LYS A 42 5.44 19.74 -16.76
CA LYS A 42 5.69 18.63 -15.82
C LYS A 42 5.53 19.09 -14.38
N LYS A 43 4.34 18.85 -13.83
CA LYS A 43 4.03 19.05 -12.42
C LYS A 43 4.40 17.77 -11.67
N GLY A 44 5.08 17.91 -10.53
CA GLY A 44 5.33 16.78 -9.64
C GLY A 44 4.04 16.29 -8.97
N LEU A 45 4.01 15.04 -8.53
CA LEU A 45 2.89 14.49 -7.77
C LEU A 45 2.84 15.14 -6.39
N ARG A 46 1.71 15.75 -6.02
CA ARG A 46 1.55 16.45 -4.74
C ARG A 46 0.81 15.58 -3.74
N ILE A 47 1.45 15.28 -2.62
CA ILE A 47 0.92 14.41 -1.57
C ILE A 47 0.88 15.14 -0.23
N LEU A 48 -0.23 15.01 0.48
CA LEU A 48 -0.35 15.38 1.89
C LEU A 48 -0.32 14.12 2.77
N ASP A 49 0.69 14.01 3.64
CA ASP A 49 0.74 13.03 4.73
C ASP A 49 0.07 13.64 5.98
N MET A 50 -1.21 13.35 6.15
CA MET A 50 -2.06 13.91 7.21
C MET A 50 -2.02 13.03 8.46
N ALA A 51 -1.76 13.66 9.62
CA ALA A 51 -1.46 12.97 10.86
C ALA A 51 -0.28 11.99 10.66
N ALA A 52 0.83 12.55 10.19
CA ALA A 52 1.96 11.80 9.65
C ALA A 52 2.69 10.92 10.68
N GLY A 53 2.43 11.08 11.99
CA GLY A 53 3.10 10.28 13.01
C GLY A 53 4.62 10.45 12.95
N SER A 54 5.37 9.35 12.97
CA SER A 54 6.83 9.36 12.75
C SER A 54 7.24 9.47 11.27
N GLY A 55 6.29 9.45 10.32
CA GLY A 55 6.55 9.55 8.89
C GLY A 55 6.76 8.21 8.17
N GLU A 56 6.13 7.12 8.65
CA GLU A 56 6.20 5.82 7.96
C GLU A 56 5.66 5.88 6.52
N ALA A 57 4.50 6.50 6.33
CA ALA A 57 3.91 6.70 5.01
C ALA A 57 4.80 7.55 4.12
N THR A 58 5.35 8.66 4.65
CA THR A 58 6.33 9.46 3.94
C THR A 58 7.54 8.67 3.47
N ILE A 59 8.14 7.84 4.33
CA ILE A 59 9.30 7.01 3.94
C ILE A 59 8.89 6.01 2.87
N CYS A 60 7.75 5.33 3.04
CA CYS A 60 7.21 4.41 2.05
C CYS A 60 7.09 5.06 0.67
N LEU A 61 6.55 6.28 0.59
CA LEU A 61 6.40 7.03 -0.65
C LEU A 61 7.75 7.42 -1.28
N LEU A 62 8.70 7.85 -0.45
CA LEU A 62 10.05 8.19 -0.90
C LEU A 62 10.79 6.98 -1.45
N ASP A 63 10.66 5.83 -0.81
CA ASP A 63 11.26 4.58 -1.25
C ASP A 63 10.58 4.04 -2.51
N TRP A 64 9.25 4.16 -2.59
CA TRP A 64 8.49 3.84 -3.79
C TRP A 64 8.97 4.66 -5.00
N ALA A 65 9.15 5.97 -4.84
CA ALA A 65 9.61 6.84 -5.92
C ALA A 65 11.07 6.60 -6.34
N LYS A 66 11.91 6.10 -5.43
CA LYS A 66 13.32 5.77 -5.72
C LYS A 66 13.53 4.36 -6.25
N SER A 67 12.52 3.52 -6.18
CA SER A 67 12.69 2.09 -6.45
C SER A 67 13.04 1.86 -7.92
N PRO A 68 14.20 1.24 -8.20
CA PRO A 68 14.60 0.95 -9.57
C PRO A 68 13.66 -0.10 -10.15
N SER A 69 13.12 0.18 -11.34
CA SER A 69 12.55 -0.86 -12.19
C SER A 69 13.61 -1.95 -12.38
N PRO A 70 13.30 -3.24 -12.18
CA PRO A 70 14.18 -4.28 -12.68
C PRO A 70 14.27 -4.07 -14.20
N SER A 71 15.47 -3.77 -14.69
CA SER A 71 15.76 -3.79 -16.12
C SER A 71 15.36 -5.18 -16.62
N PRO A 72 14.64 -5.34 -17.75
CA PRO A 72 14.43 -6.66 -18.31
C PRO A 72 15.81 -7.26 -18.53
N ALA A 73 16.13 -8.29 -17.74
CA ALA A 73 17.33 -9.08 -17.95
C ALA A 73 17.33 -9.44 -19.44
N SER A 74 18.38 -8.99 -20.15
CA SER A 74 18.60 -9.41 -21.53
C SER A 74 18.45 -10.93 -21.55
N PRO A 75 17.74 -11.52 -22.53
CA PRO A 75 17.55 -12.96 -22.57
C PRO A 75 18.93 -13.59 -22.52
N VAL A 76 19.21 -14.30 -21.42
CA VAL A 76 20.40 -15.12 -21.29
C VAL A 76 20.24 -16.19 -22.36
N ILE A 77 20.90 -15.95 -23.50
CA ILE A 77 21.08 -16.95 -24.54
C ILE A 77 21.74 -18.15 -23.83
N PRO A 78 21.17 -19.36 -23.89
CA PRO A 78 21.83 -20.54 -23.36
C PRO A 78 23.14 -20.71 -24.12
N GLN A 79 24.26 -20.33 -23.50
CA GLN A 79 25.57 -20.67 -24.02
C GLN A 79 25.72 -22.18 -23.84
N THR A 80 25.70 -22.91 -24.96
CA THR A 80 26.11 -24.30 -25.03
C THR A 80 27.51 -24.45 -24.42
N PRO A 81 27.72 -25.35 -23.45
CA PRO A 81 29.07 -25.62 -22.97
C PRO A 81 29.78 -26.47 -24.03
N THR A 82 30.66 -25.84 -24.82
CA THR A 82 31.77 -26.56 -25.42
C THR A 82 32.73 -26.92 -24.31
N ASP A 83 32.78 -28.21 -24.01
CA ASP A 83 33.78 -28.89 -23.22
C ASP A 83 35.06 -29.07 -24.06
N PRO A 84 36.20 -28.54 -23.60
CA PRO A 84 37.47 -29.13 -23.94
C PRO A 84 38.24 -29.31 -22.63
N LEU A 85 38.14 -30.50 -22.03
CA LEU A 85 39.28 -31.34 -21.64
C LEU A 85 38.84 -32.40 -20.63
N VAL A 86 38.02 -33.32 -21.13
CA VAL A 86 38.18 -34.74 -20.82
C VAL A 86 39.63 -35.12 -21.13
N PHE A 87 40.54 -35.09 -20.15
CA PHE A 87 41.67 -36.00 -20.01
C PHE A 87 42.53 -35.61 -18.80
N LEU A 88 42.76 -36.58 -17.91
CA LEU A 88 43.77 -36.62 -16.83
C LEU A 88 43.33 -35.90 -15.53
N ARG A 89 43.26 -36.52 -14.35
CA ARG A 89 43.93 -37.71 -13.82
C ARG A 89 43.32 -38.10 -12.45
N SER A 90 43.10 -39.40 -12.27
CA SER A 90 43.46 -40.23 -11.12
C SER A 90 42.90 -39.98 -9.70
N ASN A 91 42.06 -40.93 -9.28
CA ASN A 91 41.80 -41.44 -7.91
C ASN A 91 43.12 -42.06 -7.29
N PRO A 92 43.19 -42.61 -6.04
CA PRO A 92 42.17 -42.80 -4.98
C PRO A 92 42.63 -42.57 -3.51
N ALA A 93 41.68 -42.64 -2.54
CA ALA A 93 41.73 -43.49 -1.32
C ALA A 93 41.01 -42.92 -0.05
N ALA A 94 39.98 -43.68 0.39
CA ALA A 94 39.65 -44.11 1.78
C ALA A 94 39.22 -43.05 2.84
N SER A 95 38.27 -43.27 3.77
CA SER A 95 37.69 -44.49 4.36
C SER A 95 36.35 -44.25 5.11
N SER A 96 35.56 -45.32 5.18
CA SER A 96 34.44 -45.76 6.05
C SER A 96 33.89 -44.97 7.27
N SER A 97 32.56 -44.95 7.43
CA SER A 97 31.75 -45.78 8.38
C SER A 97 30.24 -45.49 8.14
N SER A 98 29.37 -46.41 7.71
CA SER A 98 28.69 -47.56 8.34
C SER A 98 27.77 -47.25 9.53
N ARG A 99 26.45 -47.16 9.30
CA ARG A 99 25.44 -48.16 9.75
C ARG A 99 24.02 -47.89 9.19
N PRO A 100 23.18 -48.93 9.03
CA PRO A 100 21.88 -48.88 8.35
C PRO A 100 20.67 -49.02 9.29
N ALA A 101 19.46 -48.61 8.84
CA ALA A 101 18.18 -49.07 9.39
C ALA A 101 17.13 -49.03 8.26
N PHE A 102 16.86 -50.18 7.62
CA PHE A 102 15.72 -51.09 7.87
C PHE A 102 14.37 -50.52 7.39
N VAL A 103 13.96 -51.02 6.22
CA VAL A 103 12.66 -50.80 5.57
C VAL A 103 11.79 -52.04 5.80
N PRO A 104 10.57 -51.92 6.35
CA PRO A 104 9.54 -52.94 6.21
C PRO A 104 8.55 -52.61 5.08
N PRO A 105 7.97 -53.63 4.42
CA PRO A 105 7.24 -53.49 3.17
C PRO A 105 5.74 -53.21 3.35
N SER A 106 5.21 -52.40 2.43
CA SER A 106 3.91 -52.52 1.76
C SER A 106 2.67 -52.94 2.58
N ARG A 107 1.77 -51.96 2.81
CA ARG A 107 0.32 -52.22 2.78
C ARG A 107 -0.37 -51.22 1.85
N LYS A 108 -1.18 -51.76 0.94
CA LYS A 108 -1.97 -51.07 -0.07
C LYS A 108 -3.11 -50.25 0.57
N PRO A 109 -3.65 -49.25 -0.15
CA PRO A 109 -4.61 -48.28 0.35
C PRO A 109 -6.03 -48.86 0.39
N VAL A 110 -6.81 -48.50 1.42
CA VAL A 110 -8.26 -48.65 1.42
C VAL A 110 -8.87 -47.28 1.15
N GLU A 111 -9.57 -47.18 0.04
CA GLU A 111 -10.26 -46.01 -0.49
C GLU A 111 -11.65 -45.85 0.15
N PRO A 112 -12.00 -44.64 0.65
CA PRO A 112 -13.40 -44.23 0.80
C PRO A 112 -13.80 -43.23 -0.30
N PRO A 113 -15.10 -43.13 -0.60
CA PRO A 113 -15.61 -42.76 -1.92
C PRO A 113 -15.45 -41.27 -2.24
N GLN A 114 -15.12 -41.03 -3.51
CA GLN A 114 -15.14 -39.76 -4.20
C GLN A 114 -16.48 -39.03 -3.99
N ARG A 115 -16.50 -37.99 -3.16
CA ARG A 115 -17.40 -36.86 -3.41
C ARG A 115 -16.69 -35.94 -4.39
N ALA A 116 -17.25 -35.84 -5.58
CA ALA A 116 -16.91 -34.81 -6.55
C ALA A 116 -17.26 -33.43 -5.95
N SER A 117 -16.34 -32.85 -5.18
CA SER A 117 -16.31 -31.41 -4.96
C SER A 117 -15.67 -30.82 -6.20
N ALA A 118 -16.49 -30.29 -7.09
CA ALA A 118 -16.05 -29.41 -8.16
C ALA A 118 -15.15 -28.35 -7.54
N SER A 119 -13.85 -28.45 -7.81
CA SER A 119 -12.88 -27.41 -7.51
C SER A 119 -13.17 -26.26 -8.45
N SER A 120 -14.16 -25.43 -8.11
CA SER A 120 -14.16 -24.05 -8.57
C SER A 120 -12.99 -23.40 -7.83
N SER A 121 -11.80 -23.48 -8.45
CA SER A 121 -10.65 -22.66 -8.14
C SER A 121 -11.06 -21.21 -8.34
N GLY A 122 -11.73 -20.65 -7.33
CA GLY A 122 -11.91 -19.21 -7.19
C GLY A 122 -10.51 -18.66 -7.03
N ALA A 123 -9.98 -18.08 -8.11
CA ALA A 123 -8.76 -17.30 -8.08
C ALA A 123 -8.98 -16.16 -7.08
N ARG A 124 -8.62 -16.42 -5.81
CA ARG A 124 -8.52 -15.40 -4.77
C ARG A 124 -7.34 -14.53 -5.23
N ARG A 125 -7.65 -13.45 -5.97
CA ARG A 125 -6.66 -12.47 -6.44
C ARG A 125 -5.89 -12.02 -5.20
N LYS A 126 -4.62 -12.41 -5.09
CA LYS A 126 -3.72 -11.87 -4.07
C LYS A 126 -3.50 -10.40 -4.41
N VAL A 127 -4.25 -9.52 -3.77
CA VAL A 127 -4.12 -8.06 -3.88
C VAL A 127 -2.74 -7.62 -3.36
N PHE A 128 -2.22 -8.33 -2.36
CA PHE A 128 -0.93 -8.08 -1.70
C PHE A 128 0.19 -9.01 -2.18
N GLY A 129 0.26 -9.27 -3.49
CA GLY A 129 1.45 -9.92 -4.08
C GLY A 129 2.62 -8.93 -4.18
N ASN A 130 3.85 -9.43 -4.27
CA ASN A 130 5.06 -8.63 -4.56
C ASN A 130 4.92 -7.94 -5.93
N ALA A 131 4.19 -6.84 -5.97
CA ALA A 131 4.00 -6.04 -7.17
C ALA A 131 5.33 -5.35 -7.47
N ILE A 132 5.87 -5.67 -8.64
CA ILE A 132 7.11 -5.08 -9.14
C ILE A 132 6.90 -3.56 -9.22
N PRO A 133 7.79 -2.73 -8.64
CA PRO A 133 7.64 -1.28 -8.68
C PRO A 133 7.62 -0.81 -10.14
N PRO A 134 6.74 0.13 -10.49
CA PRO A 134 6.63 0.61 -11.86
C PRO A 134 7.85 1.43 -12.27
N LYS A 135 8.12 1.48 -13.58
CA LYS A 135 9.13 2.38 -14.13
C LYS A 135 8.57 3.81 -14.15
N LEU A 136 9.13 4.68 -13.31
CA LEU A 136 8.79 6.10 -13.28
C LEU A 136 9.60 6.87 -14.35
N PRO A 137 9.05 7.96 -14.94
CA PRO A 137 9.75 8.81 -15.88
C PRO A 137 11.00 9.44 -15.25
N GLU A 138 12.00 9.72 -16.08
CA GLU A 138 13.18 10.45 -15.63
C GLU A 138 12.80 11.87 -15.20
N GLY A 139 13.21 12.25 -13.99
CA GLY A 139 12.84 13.51 -13.36
C GLY A 139 11.42 13.54 -12.77
N PHE A 140 10.77 12.40 -12.55
CA PHE A 140 9.52 12.35 -11.79
C PHE A 140 9.78 12.72 -10.33
N GLU A 141 9.15 13.81 -9.87
CA GLU A 141 9.29 14.31 -8.50
C GLU A 141 7.99 14.13 -7.71
N ILE A 142 8.14 13.72 -6.45
CA ILE A 142 7.06 13.65 -5.48
C ILE A 142 7.22 14.76 -4.44
N GLY A 143 6.26 15.66 -4.39
CA GLY A 143 6.16 16.73 -3.40
C GLY A 143 5.32 16.27 -2.22
N ILE A 144 5.97 15.84 -1.14
CA ILE A 144 5.28 15.45 0.10
C ILE A 144 5.31 16.61 1.10
N VAL A 145 4.12 16.97 1.58
CA VAL A 145 3.92 17.86 2.72
C VAL A 145 3.28 17.06 3.85
N ALA A 146 3.74 17.26 5.08
CA ALA A 146 3.22 16.54 6.24
C ALA A 146 2.61 17.49 7.27
N THR A 147 1.55 17.01 7.93
CA THR A 147 0.89 17.70 9.04
C THR A 147 0.69 16.75 10.20
N ASP A 148 1.09 17.15 11.41
CA ASP A 148 0.78 16.43 12.65
C ASP A 148 0.95 17.37 13.85
N PRO A 149 -0.07 17.55 14.70
CA PRO A 149 -0.02 18.47 15.83
C PRO A 149 0.82 17.95 17.02
N TYR A 150 1.16 16.66 17.05
CA TYR A 150 1.77 16.02 18.22
C TYR A 150 3.13 15.40 17.93
N THR A 151 3.38 14.93 16.71
CA THR A 151 4.59 14.14 16.38
C THR A 151 5.56 14.86 15.44
N SER A 152 5.37 16.15 15.17
CA SER A 152 6.21 16.90 14.23
C SER A 152 7.72 16.77 14.51
N PRO A 153 8.22 16.81 15.77
CA PRO A 153 9.64 16.57 16.05
C PRO A 153 10.11 15.17 15.64
N ALA A 154 9.36 14.12 15.99
CA ALA A 154 9.69 12.75 15.67
C ALA A 154 9.66 12.49 14.16
N TYR A 155 8.71 13.10 13.45
CA TYR A 155 8.66 13.09 12.00
C TYR A 155 9.92 13.72 11.39
N SER A 156 10.29 14.93 11.85
CA SER A 156 11.42 15.66 11.29
C SER A 156 12.75 14.96 11.54
N ASP A 157 12.94 14.40 12.73
CA ASP A 157 14.14 13.63 13.07
C ASP A 157 14.31 12.41 12.15
N ARG A 158 13.20 11.73 11.82
CA ARG A 158 13.22 10.49 11.04
C ARG A 158 13.29 10.74 9.52
N THR A 159 12.53 11.71 9.03
CA THR A 159 12.36 11.95 7.58
C THR A 159 13.29 13.03 7.03
N SER A 160 13.93 13.81 7.92
CA SER A 160 14.67 15.03 7.56
C SER A 160 13.81 16.05 6.81
N ARG A 161 12.49 16.04 7.01
CA ARG A 161 11.52 16.94 6.37
C ARG A 161 10.72 17.72 7.42
N PRO A 162 10.22 18.92 7.08
CA PRO A 162 9.34 19.65 7.98
C PRO A 162 7.98 18.95 8.10
N CYS A 163 7.39 19.06 9.29
CA CYS A 163 6.01 18.67 9.56
C CYS A 163 5.29 19.87 10.18
N HIS A 164 4.15 20.25 9.60
CA HIS A 164 3.38 21.40 10.08
C HIS A 164 2.47 20.97 11.24
N PRO A 165 2.40 21.74 12.34
CA PRO A 165 1.62 21.39 13.52
C PRO A 165 0.12 21.71 13.32
N LEU A 166 -0.47 21.22 12.22
CA LEU A 166 -1.90 21.37 11.93
C LEU A 166 -2.67 20.13 12.41
N SER A 167 -3.76 20.37 13.13
CA SER A 167 -4.68 19.32 13.59
C SER A 167 -5.77 19.01 12.56
N PHE A 168 -6.54 17.94 12.78
CA PHE A 168 -7.75 17.67 12.00
C PHE A 168 -8.74 18.84 12.05
N THR A 169 -8.89 19.51 13.19
CA THR A 169 -9.77 20.67 13.32
C THR A 169 -9.30 21.83 12.45
N ASP A 170 -7.98 22.09 12.39
CA ASP A 170 -7.43 23.15 11.54
C ASP A 170 -7.69 22.86 10.06
N LEU A 171 -7.45 21.62 9.63
CA LEU A 171 -7.70 21.18 8.25
C LEU A 171 -9.18 21.26 7.88
N ALA A 172 -10.08 20.87 8.79
CA ALA A 172 -11.53 20.98 8.62
C ALA A 172 -12.01 22.44 8.53
N GLN A 173 -11.29 23.38 9.13
CA GLN A 173 -11.56 24.82 9.03
C GLN A 173 -10.96 25.46 7.77
N GLY A 174 -10.36 24.66 6.90
CA GLY A 174 -9.79 25.13 5.66
C GLY A 174 -8.33 25.55 5.74
N GLN A 175 -7.67 25.45 6.90
CA GLN A 175 -6.26 25.80 7.03
C GLN A 175 -5.39 24.84 6.21
N LEU A 176 -4.36 25.39 5.56
CA LEU A 176 -3.46 24.64 4.70
C LEU A 176 -2.01 24.93 5.06
N PRO A 177 -1.10 23.95 4.91
CA PRO A 177 0.32 24.20 5.09
C PRO A 177 0.82 25.21 4.04
N PRO A 178 1.80 26.08 4.37
CA PRO A 178 2.25 27.18 3.52
C PRO A 178 2.59 26.79 2.07
N SER A 179 3.26 25.65 1.86
CA SER A 179 3.64 25.17 0.53
C SER A 179 2.45 24.81 -0.37
N ALA A 180 1.28 24.56 0.22
CA ALA A 180 0.07 24.25 -0.54
C ALA A 180 -0.62 25.53 -1.03
N SER A 181 -0.68 26.54 -0.17
CA SER A 181 -1.33 27.83 -0.43
C SER A 181 -0.66 28.63 -1.55
N GLU A 182 0.66 28.47 -1.74
CA GLU A 182 1.40 29.15 -2.81
C GLU A 182 1.13 28.55 -4.20
N THR A 183 0.65 27.30 -4.29
CA THR A 183 0.35 26.62 -5.56
C THR A 183 -1.10 26.76 -6.02
N VAL A 184 -1.93 27.51 -5.28
CA VAL A 184 -3.32 27.77 -5.64
C VAL A 184 -3.34 28.91 -6.66
N GLU A 185 -3.33 28.57 -7.94
CA GLU A 185 -3.69 29.51 -9.00
C GLU A 185 -5.11 30.04 -8.74
N PRO A 186 -5.34 31.36 -8.65
CA PRO A 186 -6.59 31.95 -8.15
C PRO A 186 -7.85 31.64 -8.98
N HIS A 187 -7.72 30.96 -10.12
CA HIS A 187 -8.80 30.62 -11.05
C HIS A 187 -8.85 29.14 -11.45
N GLY A 188 -8.07 28.26 -10.80
CA GLY A 188 -8.05 26.83 -11.09
C GLY A 188 -9.02 26.05 -10.21
N ASN A 189 -10.03 25.41 -10.80
CA ASN A 189 -10.87 24.40 -10.14
C ASN A 189 -10.12 23.06 -9.92
N GLU A 190 -8.79 23.10 -9.82
CA GLU A 190 -7.95 21.90 -9.72
C GLU A 190 -7.68 21.60 -8.23
N PRO A 191 -7.78 20.33 -7.80
CA PRO A 191 -7.41 19.92 -6.46
C PRO A 191 -5.99 20.36 -6.09
N ILE A 192 -5.79 20.75 -4.83
CA ILE A 192 -4.49 21.17 -4.28
C ILE A 192 -3.56 19.97 -4.14
N TRP A 193 -4.12 18.80 -3.82
CA TRP A 193 -3.40 17.55 -3.65
C TRP A 193 -3.88 16.53 -4.66
N ASP A 194 -2.97 15.71 -5.16
CA ASP A 194 -3.35 14.53 -5.92
C ASP A 194 -3.79 13.42 -4.97
N ILE A 195 -3.07 13.27 -3.85
CA ILE A 195 -3.32 12.22 -2.85
C ILE A 195 -3.17 12.81 -1.45
N ILE A 196 -4.14 12.53 -0.58
CA ILE A 196 -4.03 12.67 0.87
C ILE A 196 -3.90 11.27 1.46
N ILE A 197 -2.95 11.07 2.37
CA ILE A 197 -2.80 9.84 3.14
C ILE A 197 -3.09 10.14 4.61
N CYS A 198 -3.87 9.29 5.27
CA CYS A 198 -4.04 9.30 6.71
C CYS A 198 -3.83 7.89 7.25
N SER A 199 -2.71 7.69 7.96
CA SER A 199 -2.32 6.38 8.47
C SER A 199 -2.59 6.28 9.97
N PHE A 200 -3.42 5.31 10.36
CA PHE A 200 -3.72 4.95 11.75
C PHE A 200 -4.17 6.11 12.65
N ALA A 201 -4.72 7.19 12.11
CA ALA A 201 -5.04 8.39 12.88
C ALA A 201 -6.48 8.89 12.73
N LEU A 202 -7.19 8.53 11.66
CA LEU A 202 -8.54 9.06 11.42
C LEU A 202 -9.54 8.67 12.53
N HIS A 203 -9.30 7.54 13.20
CA HIS A 203 -10.11 7.08 14.33
C HIS A 203 -10.04 8.00 15.56
N LEU A 204 -9.06 8.91 15.62
CA LEU A 204 -8.94 9.91 16.69
C LEU A 204 -10.03 10.98 16.59
N VAL A 205 -10.66 11.15 15.41
CA VAL A 205 -11.82 12.03 15.24
C VAL A 205 -13.08 11.27 15.66
N THR A 206 -13.43 11.37 16.95
CA THR A 206 -14.52 10.59 17.53
C THR A 206 -15.90 11.19 17.29
N ASP A 207 -15.99 12.51 17.05
CA ASP A 207 -17.25 13.17 16.77
C ASP A 207 -17.60 13.04 15.26
N PRO A 208 -18.77 12.47 14.91
CA PRO A 208 -19.16 12.31 13.51
C PRO A 208 -19.33 13.62 12.74
N SER A 209 -19.65 14.73 13.43
CA SER A 209 -19.83 16.04 12.78
C SER A 209 -18.49 16.66 12.45
N GLU A 210 -17.51 16.54 13.36
CA GLU A 210 -16.12 16.93 13.10
C GLU A 210 -15.50 16.10 11.97
N LEU A 211 -15.75 14.78 11.98
CA LEU A 211 -15.29 13.89 10.91
C LEU A 211 -15.92 14.27 9.57
N PHE A 212 -17.23 14.54 9.55
CA PHE A 212 -17.90 15.03 8.35
C PHE A 212 -17.28 16.34 7.85
N ALA A 213 -17.09 17.32 8.74
CA ALA A 213 -16.51 18.61 8.38
C ALA A 213 -15.11 18.47 7.77
N LEU A 214 -14.26 17.63 8.39
CA LEU A 214 -12.94 17.30 7.87
C LEU A 214 -13.04 16.67 6.47
N LEU A 215 -13.79 15.58 6.33
CA LEU A 215 -13.84 14.84 5.07
C LEU A 215 -14.46 15.66 3.94
N TYR A 216 -15.52 16.41 4.22
CA TYR A 216 -16.14 17.30 3.25
C TYR A 216 -15.16 18.39 2.77
N GLU A 217 -14.41 19.00 3.70
CA GLU A 217 -13.41 20.01 3.36
C GLU A 217 -12.26 19.43 2.53
N LEU A 218 -11.83 18.20 2.82
CA LEU A 218 -10.77 17.53 2.08
C LEU A 218 -11.21 17.13 0.66
N SER A 219 -12.50 16.86 0.43
CA SER A 219 -12.98 16.39 -0.89
C SER A 219 -12.80 17.47 -1.96
N GLY A 220 -13.00 18.73 -1.62
CA GLY A 220 -12.71 19.87 -2.51
C GLY A 220 -11.22 20.15 -2.74
N LYS A 221 -10.31 19.42 -2.07
CA LYS A 221 -8.87 19.70 -2.08
C LYS A 221 -8.01 18.57 -2.62
N ALA A 222 -8.56 17.36 -2.75
CA ALA A 222 -7.80 16.21 -3.18
C ALA A 222 -8.59 15.26 -4.07
N ARG A 223 -7.88 14.63 -5.01
CA ARG A 223 -8.48 13.60 -5.88
C ARG A 223 -8.65 12.28 -5.15
N TRP A 224 -7.66 11.91 -4.34
CA TRP A 224 -7.60 10.66 -3.60
C TRP A 224 -7.42 10.92 -2.11
N LEU A 225 -8.15 10.16 -1.29
CA LEU A 225 -7.93 10.04 0.15
C LEU A 225 -7.71 8.56 0.48
N VAL A 226 -6.51 8.27 0.97
CA VAL A 226 -6.06 6.92 1.35
C VAL A 226 -6.05 6.82 2.87
N ILE A 227 -6.92 5.97 3.42
CA ILE A 227 -7.02 5.77 4.86
C ILE A 227 -6.54 4.36 5.17
N VAL A 228 -5.51 4.28 6.01
CA VAL A 228 -5.03 3.03 6.59
C VAL A 228 -5.54 2.99 8.03
N ALA A 229 -6.40 2.03 8.35
CA ALA A 229 -6.99 1.94 9.68
C ALA A 229 -6.76 0.54 10.28
N PRO A 230 -6.53 0.43 11.60
CA PRO A 230 -6.35 -0.87 12.24
C PRO A 230 -7.68 -1.62 12.39
N HIS A 231 -8.80 -0.96 12.18
CA HIS A 231 -10.15 -1.49 12.37
C HIS A 231 -11.18 -0.73 11.51
N LYS A 232 -12.41 -1.25 11.44
CA LYS A 232 -13.58 -0.74 10.68
C LYS A 232 -14.07 0.68 11.01
N LYS A 233 -13.32 1.46 11.79
CA LYS A 233 -13.69 2.82 12.20
C LYS A 233 -12.60 3.82 11.79
N PRO A 234 -13.01 5.05 11.41
CA PRO A 234 -14.39 5.56 11.43
C PRO A 234 -15.22 5.15 10.20
N GLU A 235 -16.55 5.14 10.35
CA GLU A 235 -17.47 4.86 9.23
C GLU A 235 -17.59 6.09 8.33
N ILE A 236 -17.17 5.97 7.08
CA ILE A 236 -17.25 7.04 6.09
C ILE A 236 -18.46 6.81 5.19
N LYS A 237 -19.35 7.80 5.15
CA LYS A 237 -20.55 7.76 4.31
C LYS A 237 -20.24 8.31 2.92
N GLU A 238 -20.77 7.67 1.88
CA GLU A 238 -20.62 8.15 0.49
C GLU A 238 -21.19 9.57 0.27
N THR A 239 -22.06 10.06 1.16
CA THR A 239 -22.60 11.42 1.10
C THR A 239 -21.61 12.50 1.55
N TRP A 240 -20.41 12.13 2.02
CA TRP A 240 -19.43 13.04 2.61
C TRP A 240 -18.34 13.49 1.62
N GLY A 241 -18.66 13.53 0.33
CA GLY A 241 -17.74 13.92 -0.74
C GLY A 241 -16.89 12.80 -1.30
N TRP A 242 -16.88 11.62 -0.67
CA TRP A 242 -15.99 10.52 -1.02
C TRP A 242 -16.73 9.27 -1.49
N SER A 243 -16.14 8.51 -2.41
CA SER A 243 -16.62 7.22 -2.88
C SER A 243 -15.60 6.13 -2.58
N ARG A 244 -15.99 5.06 -1.90
CA ARG A 244 -15.09 3.93 -1.60
C ARG A 244 -14.57 3.29 -2.89
N TRP A 245 -13.32 2.86 -2.89
CA TRP A 245 -12.63 2.32 -4.06
C TRP A 245 -12.05 0.93 -3.77
N ASP A 246 -12.27 -0.01 -4.68
CA ASP A 246 -11.68 -1.35 -4.63
C ASP A 246 -10.35 -1.35 -5.39
N ILE A 247 -9.23 -1.54 -4.69
CA ILE A 247 -7.88 -1.56 -5.27
C ILE A 247 -7.75 -2.68 -6.32
N ALA A 248 -8.38 -3.83 -6.08
CA ALA A 248 -8.20 -5.02 -6.92
C ALA A 248 -8.86 -4.87 -8.30
N SER A 249 -10.00 -4.19 -8.37
CA SER A 249 -10.70 -3.90 -9.62
C SER A 249 -10.47 -2.49 -10.14
N TRP A 250 -9.88 -1.61 -9.32
CA TRP A 250 -9.76 -0.17 -9.57
C TRP A 250 -11.10 0.46 -9.98
N SER A 251 -12.11 0.26 -9.15
CA SER A 251 -13.47 0.75 -9.40
C SER A 251 -14.16 1.15 -8.10
N ALA A 252 -15.19 2.01 -8.20
CA ALA A 252 -16.04 2.34 -7.06
C ALA A 252 -16.61 1.06 -6.42
N ALA A 253 -16.35 0.90 -5.13
CA ALA A 253 -16.86 -0.15 -4.29
C ALA A 253 -18.15 0.36 -3.64
N GLY A 254 -19.26 0.37 -4.38
CA GLY A 254 -20.55 0.83 -3.81
C GLY A 254 -20.91 0.12 -2.49
N ASN A 255 -21.84 0.69 -1.72
CA ASN A 255 -22.22 0.28 -0.36
C ASN A 255 -22.47 -1.24 -0.11
N GLU A 256 -22.75 -2.06 -1.12
CA GLU A 256 -23.14 -3.47 -0.96
C GLU A 256 -22.02 -4.41 -0.51
N LYS A 257 -20.75 -4.08 -0.77
CA LYS A 257 -19.63 -5.00 -0.43
C LYS A 257 -19.32 -5.07 1.07
N LEU A 258 -19.86 -4.15 1.89
CA LEU A 258 -19.61 -4.07 3.34
C LEU A 258 -20.26 -5.20 4.17
N TYR A 259 -21.33 -5.84 3.65
CA TYR A 259 -22.13 -6.79 4.44
C TYR A 259 -22.24 -8.20 3.85
N ALA A 260 -21.52 -8.50 2.77
CA ALA A 260 -21.42 -9.86 2.24
C ALA A 260 -20.46 -10.76 3.03
N GLY A 261 -20.00 -10.31 4.21
CA GLY A 261 -19.36 -11.13 5.23
C GLY A 261 -20.36 -12.09 5.86
N LYS A 262 -20.52 -13.26 5.23
CA LYS A 262 -20.84 -14.57 5.82
C LYS A 262 -21.41 -14.52 7.26
N LYS A 263 -22.73 -14.67 7.39
CA LYS A 263 -23.35 -15.26 8.60
C LYS A 263 -22.85 -16.71 8.74
N THR A 264 -21.66 -16.89 9.28
CA THR A 264 -21.22 -18.17 9.83
C THR A 264 -20.96 -17.94 11.30
N LYS A 265 -21.92 -18.42 12.08
CA LYS A 265 -21.87 -18.88 13.47
C LYS A 265 -20.58 -18.55 14.23
N VAL A 266 -20.76 -17.72 15.27
CA VAL A 266 -19.94 -17.52 16.47
C VAL A 266 -18.88 -18.60 16.67
N ASP A 267 -17.62 -18.22 16.51
CA ASP A 267 -16.52 -18.62 17.38
C ASP A 267 -15.77 -17.31 17.72
N GLU A 268 -15.62 -17.05 19.01
CA GLU A 268 -14.87 -15.91 19.58
C GLU A 268 -13.39 -16.13 19.32
N ASP A 269 -12.86 -15.46 18.31
CA ASP A 269 -11.45 -15.07 18.19
C ASP A 269 -11.43 -13.88 17.21
N ASP A 270 -11.56 -12.67 17.75
CA ASP A 270 -11.44 -11.41 17.00
C ASP A 270 -9.98 -11.24 16.55
N GLU A 271 -9.64 -11.76 15.36
CA GLU A 271 -8.40 -11.40 14.67
C GLU A 271 -8.51 -9.94 14.19
N GLU A 272 -7.63 -9.08 14.73
CA GLU A 272 -7.44 -7.67 14.36
C GLU A 272 -6.93 -7.55 12.89
N GLU A 273 -7.82 -7.70 11.92
CA GLU A 273 -7.49 -7.51 10.50
C GLU A 273 -7.41 -6.01 10.17
N THR A 274 -6.20 -5.52 9.85
CA THR A 274 -5.98 -4.15 9.37
C THR A 274 -6.69 -3.98 8.02
N GLU A 275 -7.69 -3.10 7.97
CA GLU A 275 -8.53 -2.91 6.79
C GLU A 275 -8.22 -1.59 6.06
N LEU A 276 -8.35 -1.63 4.74
CA LEU A 276 -8.08 -0.49 3.88
C LEU A 276 -9.35 0.18 3.41
N GLU A 277 -9.43 1.48 3.67
CA GLU A 277 -10.48 2.32 3.12
C GLU A 277 -9.84 3.35 2.19
N ILE A 278 -9.93 3.07 0.90
CA ILE A 278 -9.53 4.02 -0.14
C ILE A 278 -10.78 4.70 -0.63
N VAL A 279 -10.76 6.03 -0.69
CA VAL A 279 -11.90 6.80 -1.14
C VAL A 279 -11.46 7.87 -2.15
N ARG A 280 -12.35 8.18 -3.11
CA ARG A 280 -12.12 9.11 -4.23
C ARG A 280 -13.18 10.20 -4.25
N ASP A 281 -12.79 11.44 -4.55
CA ASP A 281 -13.74 12.56 -4.70
C ASP A 281 -14.74 12.30 -5.84
N LYS A 282 -15.93 12.88 -5.73
CA LYS A 282 -17.07 12.63 -6.63
C LYS A 282 -17.07 13.47 -7.90
#